data_AF-A0A2P4YXB5-F1
#
_entry.id   AF-A0A2P4YXB5-F1
#
_cell.length_a   1.000
_cell.length_b   1.000
_cell.length_c   1.000
_cell.angle_alpha   90.00
_cell.angle_beta   90.00
_cell.angle_gamma   90.00
#
_symmetry.space_group_name_H-M   'P 1'
#
loop_
_entity.id
_entity.type
_entity.pdbx_description
1 polymer ?
#
loop_
_entity_poly.entity_id
_entity_poly.type
_entity_poly.pdbx_seq_one_letter_code
_entity_poly.pdbx_strand_id
1 'polypeptide(L)'
;MNALQTEYDYTDFINYYDRFKVIVYNILEKLPLNDEIRKPVIEYYLSCIDYNVKKGKHIRGKILVLVSSLSSAHSNIKRDSIYLLGWVVETIQALVLIADDIMDSSEFRRGAPSWHVVHGQSNAINDIFFLKMLSLSLIFELSSIFGNDIFMKIQKIYNESIFFTVLGQHIDLSYFDLSKIDKISERYFSMVEMKTSRYTFYMPVFFGLILSEIQVSSTQLNLIKTILYKLGEFYQVHNDVTDYLFNDSNVDDIYRFKLTWPLQKSLEIADVEMKLKISENYGKNSSIVKDCYNILKVNEHYLEYRRNALDYLIKLVKDITDDGLQKVFIHLIHQISEPITNSQLNADSKNSL
;
A
#
# COMPACT_ATOMS: atom_id res chain seq x y z
N MET A 1 11.24 -24.21 6.02
CA MET A 1 10.60 -22.92 6.34
C MET A 1 10.10 -22.81 7.79
N ASN A 2 10.03 -23.88 8.59
CA ASN A 2 9.38 -23.86 9.92
C ASN A 2 10.20 -23.32 11.11
N ALA A 3 11.36 -22.70 10.90
CA ALA A 3 12.28 -22.35 12.00
C ALA A 3 12.40 -20.83 12.31
N LEU A 4 11.61 -19.97 11.66
CA LEU A 4 11.80 -18.50 11.74
C LEU A 4 10.49 -17.70 11.89
N GLN A 5 9.38 -18.33 12.30
CA GLN A 5 8.17 -17.58 12.66
C GLN A 5 8.34 -16.96 14.04
N THR A 6 8.97 -15.79 14.08
CA THR A 6 8.80 -14.87 15.22
C THR A 6 7.40 -14.28 15.10
N GLU A 7 6.50 -14.64 16.02
CA GLU A 7 5.25 -13.92 16.21
C GLU A 7 5.54 -12.57 16.86
N TYR A 8 5.11 -11.49 16.21
CA TYR A 8 5.17 -10.15 16.77
C TYR A 8 3.78 -9.75 17.25
N ASP A 9 3.70 -9.32 18.51
CA ASP A 9 2.48 -8.76 19.07
C ASP A 9 2.34 -7.29 18.66
N TYR A 10 1.29 -7.00 17.90
CA TYR A 10 0.95 -5.65 17.44
C TYR A 10 -0.15 -5.00 18.28
N THR A 11 -0.62 -5.65 19.35
CA THR A 11 -1.79 -5.25 20.14
C THR A 11 -1.64 -3.85 20.72
N ASP A 12 -0.48 -3.51 21.29
CA ASP A 12 -0.22 -2.18 21.84
C ASP A 12 -0.33 -1.06 20.78
N PHE A 13 0.19 -1.30 19.57
CA PHE A 13 0.08 -0.34 18.46
C PHE A 13 -1.38 -0.16 18.03
N ILE A 14 -2.14 -1.26 17.93
CA ILE A 14 -3.55 -1.21 17.55
C ILE A 14 -4.38 -0.49 18.62
N ASN A 15 -4.14 -0.78 19.90
CA ASN A 15 -4.81 -0.13 21.03
C ASN A 15 -4.45 1.37 21.15
N TYR A 16 -3.33 1.81 20.57
CA TYR A 16 -2.98 3.23 20.50
C TYR A 16 -3.96 4.05 19.65
N TYR A 17 -4.83 3.42 18.86
CA TYR A 17 -5.84 4.11 18.03
C TYR A 17 -6.68 5.10 18.83
N ASP A 18 -7.14 4.73 20.03
CA ASP A 18 -8.01 5.60 20.84
C ASP A 18 -7.27 6.86 21.26
N ARG A 19 -5.98 6.73 21.62
CA ARG A 19 -5.13 7.88 21.94
C ARG A 19 -4.81 8.72 20.71
N PHE A 20 -4.55 8.09 19.56
CA PHE A 20 -4.43 8.80 18.28
C PHE A 20 -5.69 9.64 18.00
N LYS A 21 -6.88 9.07 18.19
CA LYS A 21 -8.15 9.78 17.99
C LYS A 21 -8.34 10.94 18.96
N VAL A 22 -7.93 10.79 20.22
CA VAL A 22 -7.92 11.89 21.21
C VAL A 22 -6.98 13.02 20.77
N ILE A 23 -5.78 12.69 20.26
CA ILE A 23 -4.84 13.70 19.73
C ILE A 23 -5.50 14.47 18.57
N VAL A 24 -6.16 13.76 17.64
CA VAL A 24 -6.86 14.41 16.53
C VAL A 24 -8.01 15.30 17.02
N TYR A 25 -8.83 14.82 17.96
CA TYR A 25 -9.90 15.62 18.56
C TYR A 25 -9.36 16.92 19.15
N ASN A 26 -8.28 16.84 19.94
CA ASN A 26 -7.66 18.00 20.58
C ASN A 26 -7.07 19.01 19.56
N ILE A 27 -6.66 18.55 18.37
CA ILE A 27 -6.24 19.45 17.28
C ILE A 27 -7.44 20.21 16.74
N LEU A 28 -8.55 19.51 16.47
CA LEU A 28 -9.75 20.12 15.90
C LEU A 28 -10.51 20.99 16.92
N GLU A 29 -10.39 20.71 18.20
CA GLU A 29 -10.97 21.52 19.28
C GLU A 29 -10.38 22.95 19.29
N LYS A 30 -9.12 23.11 18.89
CA LYS A 30 -8.41 24.41 18.82
C LYS A 30 -8.88 25.31 17.68
N LEU A 31 -9.80 24.86 16.82
CA LEU A 31 -10.32 25.69 15.73
C LEU A 31 -11.02 26.96 16.28
N PRO A 32 -10.75 28.16 15.75
CA PRO A 32 -11.35 29.42 16.22
C PRO A 32 -12.79 29.60 15.72
N LEU A 33 -13.62 28.58 15.92
CA LEU A 33 -15.04 28.50 15.55
C LEU A 33 -15.90 28.49 16.82
N ASN A 34 -17.15 28.90 16.73
CA ASN A 34 -18.10 28.66 17.83
C ASN A 34 -18.45 27.16 17.93
N ASP A 35 -18.98 26.74 19.07
CA ASP A 35 -19.27 25.31 19.35
C ASP A 35 -20.28 24.70 18.38
N GLU A 36 -21.29 25.46 17.94
CA GLU A 36 -22.35 24.99 17.06
C GLU A 36 -21.81 24.58 15.68
N ILE A 37 -20.83 25.32 15.16
CA ILE A 37 -20.15 25.00 13.89
C ILE A 37 -19.03 23.97 14.13
N ARG A 38 -18.29 24.10 15.24
CA ARG A 38 -17.11 23.27 15.50
C ARG A 38 -17.47 21.80 15.74
N LYS A 39 -18.47 21.51 16.57
CA LYS A 39 -18.79 20.13 16.99
C LYS A 39 -19.17 19.22 15.82
N PRO A 40 -20.07 19.60 14.89
CA PRO A 40 -20.38 18.77 13.73
C PRO A 40 -19.19 18.53 12.80
N VAL A 41 -18.31 19.53 12.63
CA VAL A 41 -17.09 19.38 11.83
C VAL A 41 -16.13 18.37 12.46
N ILE A 42 -15.97 18.41 13.78
CA ILE A 42 -15.19 17.41 14.52
C ILE A 42 -15.78 16.01 14.33
N GLU A 43 -17.09 15.87 14.54
CA GLU A 43 -17.79 14.58 14.40
C GLU A 43 -17.64 14.00 12.99
N TYR A 44 -17.77 14.84 11.95
CA TYR A 44 -17.57 14.45 10.56
C TYR A 44 -16.16 13.88 10.31
N TYR A 45 -15.11 14.59 10.72
CA TYR A 45 -13.75 14.15 10.46
C TYR A 45 -13.32 12.98 11.34
N LEU A 46 -13.83 12.87 12.57
CA LEU A 46 -13.64 11.67 13.38
C LEU A 46 -14.30 10.44 12.74
N SER A 47 -15.50 10.60 12.17
CA SER A 47 -16.17 9.55 11.39
C SER A 47 -15.36 9.18 10.14
N CYS A 48 -14.83 10.16 9.41
CA CYS A 48 -13.93 9.92 8.27
C CYS A 48 -12.71 9.08 8.67
N ILE A 49 -12.11 9.36 9.84
CA ILE A 49 -10.96 8.61 10.37
C ILE A 49 -11.37 7.20 10.81
N ASP A 50 -12.50 7.02 11.51
CA ASP A 50 -13.03 5.70 11.86
C ASP A 50 -13.32 4.87 10.60
N TYR A 51 -13.90 5.49 9.57
CA TYR A 51 -14.31 4.79 8.37
C TYR A 51 -13.11 4.37 7.50
N ASN A 52 -12.14 5.28 7.31
CA ASN A 52 -11.07 5.09 6.34
C ASN A 52 -9.74 4.63 6.97
N VAL A 53 -9.43 5.03 8.20
CA VAL A 53 -8.13 4.73 8.85
C VAL A 53 -8.24 3.53 9.81
N LYS A 54 -9.31 3.45 10.60
CA LYS A 54 -9.51 2.34 11.56
C LYS A 54 -9.69 1.00 10.87
N LYS A 55 -10.32 0.97 9.69
CA LYS A 55 -10.51 -0.25 8.90
C LYS A 55 -9.22 -0.66 8.17
N GLY A 56 -9.16 -1.91 7.72
CA GLY A 56 -8.01 -2.48 7.00
C GLY A 56 -7.10 -3.28 7.92
N LYS A 57 -5.97 -3.76 7.37
CA LYS A 57 -5.05 -4.70 8.05
C LYS A 57 -3.90 -4.01 8.80
N HIS A 58 -3.76 -2.70 8.63
CA HIS A 58 -2.72 -1.83 9.20
C HIS A 58 -1.28 -2.29 8.93
N ILE A 59 -1.05 -2.89 7.76
CA ILE A 59 0.24 -3.53 7.42
C ILE A 59 1.38 -2.49 7.43
N ARG A 60 1.15 -1.28 6.94
CA ARG A 60 2.22 -0.28 6.75
C ARG A 60 2.62 0.35 8.09
N GLY A 61 1.65 0.62 8.96
CA GLY A 61 1.88 1.03 10.34
C GLY A 61 2.62 -0.05 11.13
N LYS A 62 2.21 -1.32 11.00
CA LYS A 62 2.91 -2.46 11.63
C LYS A 62 4.36 -2.59 11.19
N ILE A 63 4.64 -2.42 9.89
CA ILE A 63 6.02 -2.41 9.36
C ILE A 63 6.86 -1.34 10.04
N LEU A 64 6.35 -0.10 10.11
CA LEU A 64 7.08 1.00 10.75
C LEU A 64 7.39 0.67 12.20
N VAL A 65 6.38 0.27 12.98
CA VAL A 65 6.53 -0.08 14.40
C VAL A 65 7.54 -1.20 14.58
N LEU A 66 7.44 -2.25 13.77
CA LEU A 66 8.33 -3.40 13.82
C LEU A 66 9.78 -2.99 13.55
N VAL A 67 10.03 -2.24 12.47
CA VAL A 67 11.38 -1.78 12.14
C VAL A 67 11.92 -0.82 13.19
N SER A 68 11.09 0.09 13.72
CA SER A 68 11.49 0.97 14.82
C SER A 68 11.90 0.19 16.06
N SER A 69 11.23 -0.91 16.38
CA SER A 69 11.51 -1.73 17.57
C SER A 69 12.86 -2.45 17.58
N LEU A 70 13.60 -2.43 16.46
CA LEU A 70 14.93 -3.05 16.35
C LEU A 70 15.97 -2.45 17.29
N SER A 71 15.78 -1.20 17.73
CA SER A 71 16.62 -0.59 18.77
C SER A 71 15.99 -0.80 20.15
N SER A 72 16.78 -1.31 21.09
CA SER A 72 16.38 -1.53 22.49
C SER A 72 16.22 -0.23 23.30
N ALA A 73 16.49 0.93 22.71
CA ALA A 73 16.59 2.22 23.39
C ALA A 73 15.31 3.06 23.42
N HIS A 74 14.13 2.47 23.24
CA HIS A 74 12.87 3.22 23.23
C HIS A 74 12.35 3.42 24.66
N SER A 75 12.44 4.65 25.16
CA SER A 75 11.67 5.07 26.33
C SER A 75 10.17 5.04 26.01
N ASN A 76 9.30 4.99 27.04
CA ASN A 76 7.84 5.01 26.85
C ASN A 76 7.35 6.19 25.99
N ILE A 77 8.00 7.36 26.11
CA ILE A 77 7.65 8.57 25.34
C ILE A 77 7.98 8.40 23.85
N LYS A 78 9.14 7.82 23.51
CA LYS A 78 9.50 7.53 22.11
C LYS A 78 8.56 6.49 21.50
N ARG A 79 8.13 5.50 22.29
CA ARG A 79 7.19 4.44 21.85
C ARG A 79 5.83 5.00 21.42
N ASP A 80 5.22 5.87 22.23
CA ASP A 80 3.93 6.51 21.88
C ASP A 80 4.02 7.31 20.57
N SER A 81 5.16 7.96 20.35
CA SER A 81 5.43 8.75 19.15
C SER A 81 5.63 7.88 17.90
N ILE A 82 6.22 6.69 18.06
CA ILE A 82 6.31 5.68 17.00
C ILE A 82 4.92 5.17 16.63
N TYR A 83 4.07 4.86 17.62
CA TYR A 83 2.69 4.44 17.37
C TYR A 83 1.87 5.54 16.70
N LEU A 84 2.05 6.79 17.12
CA LEU A 84 1.46 7.95 16.45
C LEU A 84 1.88 8.00 14.98
N LEU A 85 3.17 7.88 14.67
CA LEU A 85 3.64 7.87 13.28
C LEU A 85 3.12 6.65 12.49
N GLY A 86 2.98 5.49 13.13
CA GLY A 86 2.33 4.32 12.54
C GLY A 86 0.89 4.60 12.10
N TRP A 87 0.10 5.30 12.93
CA TRP A 87 -1.26 5.73 12.57
C TRP A 87 -1.28 6.85 11.53
N VAL A 88 -0.26 7.70 11.51
CA VAL A 88 -0.04 8.67 10.42
C VAL A 88 0.22 7.96 9.09
N VAL A 89 1.03 6.88 9.06
CA VAL A 89 1.24 6.07 7.86
C VAL A 89 -0.07 5.46 7.36
N GLU A 90 -0.93 4.97 8.27
CA GLU A 90 -2.25 4.45 7.90
C GLU A 90 -3.20 5.56 7.42
N THR A 91 -3.09 6.76 7.97
CA THR A 91 -3.82 7.96 7.49
C THR A 91 -3.39 8.33 6.07
N ILE A 92 -2.08 8.28 5.78
CA ILE A 92 -1.52 8.52 4.46
C ILE A 92 -1.95 7.44 3.46
N GLN A 93 -1.99 6.18 3.88
CA GLN A 93 -2.48 5.13 2.99
C GLN A 93 -3.99 5.29 2.73
N ALA A 94 -4.77 5.70 3.72
CA ALA A 94 -6.20 5.93 3.57
C ALA A 94 -6.49 7.04 2.54
N LEU A 95 -5.80 8.18 2.61
CA LEU A 95 -6.01 9.26 1.64
C LEU A 95 -5.60 8.87 0.21
N VAL A 96 -4.53 8.07 0.05
CA VAL A 96 -4.11 7.56 -1.26
C VAL A 96 -5.19 6.66 -1.85
N LEU A 97 -5.79 5.78 -1.04
CA LEU A 97 -6.86 4.89 -1.48
C LEU A 97 -8.19 5.60 -1.74
N ILE A 98 -8.54 6.64 -0.98
CA ILE A 98 -9.74 7.44 -1.30
C ILE A 98 -9.57 8.10 -2.67
N ALA A 99 -8.38 8.63 -2.97
CA ALA A 99 -8.09 9.20 -4.28
C ALA A 99 -8.16 8.13 -5.38
N ASP A 100 -7.51 6.99 -5.17
CA ASP A 100 -7.52 5.84 -6.08
C ASP A 100 -8.95 5.38 -6.39
N ASP A 101 -9.78 5.20 -5.36
CA ASP A 101 -11.18 4.80 -5.52
C ASP A 101 -11.99 5.80 -6.37
N ILE A 102 -11.74 7.10 -6.25
CA ILE A 102 -12.39 8.12 -7.09
C ILE A 102 -11.91 8.02 -8.54
N MET A 103 -10.59 7.99 -8.75
CA MET A 103 -9.99 7.96 -10.09
C MET A 103 -10.39 6.70 -10.85
N ASP A 104 -10.58 5.61 -10.10
CA ASP A 104 -10.91 4.30 -10.65
C ASP A 104 -12.41 4.02 -10.61
N SER A 105 -13.24 4.86 -9.96
CA SER A 105 -14.67 4.57 -9.76
C SER A 105 -14.92 3.23 -9.05
N SER A 106 -14.12 2.94 -8.03
CA SER A 106 -14.22 1.71 -7.25
C SER A 106 -15.36 1.82 -6.23
N GLU A 107 -16.25 0.82 -6.20
CA GLU A 107 -17.44 0.86 -5.34
C GLU A 107 -17.17 0.47 -3.88
N PHE A 108 -16.16 -0.38 -3.64
CA PHE A 108 -15.87 -0.95 -2.33
C PHE A 108 -14.40 -0.84 -1.96
N ARG A 109 -14.15 -0.56 -0.67
CA ARG A 109 -12.83 -0.61 -0.07
C ARG A 109 -12.91 -1.07 1.38
N ARG A 110 -11.97 -1.95 1.79
CA ARG A 110 -11.88 -2.47 3.16
C ARG A 110 -13.20 -3.08 3.68
N GLY A 111 -13.96 -3.75 2.80
CA GLY A 111 -15.23 -4.40 3.13
C GLY A 111 -16.41 -3.45 3.33
N ALA A 112 -16.30 -2.19 2.93
CA ALA A 112 -17.39 -1.21 2.98
C ALA A 112 -17.43 -0.40 1.67
N PRO A 113 -18.54 0.29 1.35
CA PRO A 113 -18.60 1.19 0.19
C PRO A 113 -17.49 2.25 0.24
N SER A 114 -16.92 2.58 -0.90
CA SER A 114 -15.85 3.58 -0.99
C SER A 114 -16.34 4.97 -0.53
N TRP A 115 -15.45 5.76 0.07
CA TRP A 115 -15.83 7.01 0.75
C TRP A 115 -16.56 8.01 -0.17
N HIS A 116 -16.14 8.09 -1.43
CA HIS A 116 -16.77 8.95 -2.43
C HIS A 116 -18.18 8.50 -2.83
N VAL A 117 -18.53 7.22 -2.64
CA VAL A 117 -19.88 6.69 -2.84
C VAL A 117 -20.78 7.12 -1.68
N VAL A 118 -20.27 7.12 -0.45
CA VAL A 118 -21.05 7.43 0.76
C VAL A 118 -21.26 8.94 0.93
N HIS A 119 -20.21 9.74 0.72
CA HIS A 119 -20.23 11.19 1.00
C HIS A 119 -20.16 12.08 -0.24
N GLY A 120 -20.11 11.49 -1.44
CA GLY A 120 -19.94 12.19 -2.70
C GLY A 120 -18.47 12.56 -2.98
N GLN A 121 -18.15 12.68 -4.27
CA GLN A 121 -16.78 12.96 -4.72
C GLN A 121 -16.24 14.31 -4.23
N SER A 122 -17.09 15.35 -4.16
CA SER A 122 -16.67 16.68 -3.71
C SER A 122 -16.11 16.66 -2.28
N ASN A 123 -16.82 16.00 -1.36
CA ASN A 123 -16.35 15.83 0.01
C ASN A 123 -15.11 14.93 0.05
N ALA A 124 -15.12 13.82 -0.68
CA ALA A 124 -13.98 12.91 -0.70
C ALA A 124 -12.67 13.60 -1.18
N ILE A 125 -12.74 14.49 -2.17
CA ILE A 125 -11.60 15.31 -2.60
C ILE A 125 -11.09 16.19 -1.47
N ASN A 126 -11.97 16.93 -0.79
CA ASN A 126 -11.60 17.75 0.35
C ASN A 126 -10.99 16.91 1.48
N ASP A 127 -11.57 15.74 1.75
CA ASP A 127 -11.18 14.87 2.85
C ASP A 127 -9.81 14.22 2.63
N ILE A 128 -9.41 13.99 1.38
CA ILE A 128 -8.03 13.61 1.03
C ILE A 128 -7.04 14.68 1.52
N PHE A 129 -7.34 15.96 1.26
CA PHE A 129 -6.48 17.06 1.70
C PHE A 129 -6.54 17.27 3.21
N PHE A 130 -7.69 17.06 3.85
CA PHE A 130 -7.79 17.03 5.31
C PHE A 130 -6.85 15.99 5.91
N LEU A 131 -6.93 14.73 5.49
CA LEU A 131 -6.08 13.65 5.99
C LEU A 131 -4.59 13.94 5.70
N LYS A 132 -4.29 14.55 4.55
CA LYS A 132 -2.93 14.98 4.20
C LYS A 132 -2.42 16.05 5.16
N MET A 133 -3.19 17.10 5.41
CA MET A 133 -2.79 18.18 6.31
C MET A 133 -2.71 17.73 7.76
N LEU A 134 -3.63 16.86 8.20
CA LEU A 134 -3.56 16.21 9.50
C LEU A 134 -2.26 15.40 9.64
N SER A 135 -1.93 14.56 8.66
CA SER A 135 -0.68 13.78 8.65
C SER A 135 0.56 14.66 8.78
N LEU A 136 0.61 15.78 8.07
CA LEU A 136 1.72 16.74 8.11
C LEU A 136 1.84 17.41 9.49
N SER A 137 0.71 17.82 10.07
CA SER A 137 0.69 18.42 11.40
C SER A 137 1.14 17.44 12.48
N LEU A 138 0.73 16.16 12.39
CA LEU A 138 1.12 15.13 13.35
C LEU A 138 2.59 14.73 13.21
N ILE A 139 3.15 14.75 12.00
CA ILE A 139 4.61 14.57 11.80
C ILE A 139 5.37 15.71 12.46
N PHE A 140 4.84 16.94 12.44
CA PHE A 140 5.47 18.09 13.07
C PHE A 140 5.60 17.94 14.59
N GLU A 141 4.65 17.30 15.26
CA GLU A 141 4.71 17.00 16.70
C GLU A 141 5.97 16.19 17.09
N LEU A 142 6.49 15.36 16.17
CA LEU A 142 7.70 14.56 16.39
C LEU A 142 8.96 15.41 16.60
N SER A 143 8.99 16.66 16.09
CA SER A 143 10.14 17.57 16.26
C SER A 143 10.48 17.81 17.72
N SER A 144 9.47 17.88 18.59
CA SER A 144 9.63 18.11 20.03
C SER A 144 10.22 16.90 20.78
N ILE A 145 10.11 15.69 20.21
CA ILE A 145 10.46 14.43 20.88
C ILE A 145 11.76 13.84 20.32
N PHE A 146 11.92 13.87 19.00
CA PHE A 146 13.08 13.30 18.31
C PHE A 146 14.06 14.37 17.80
N GLY A 147 13.73 15.65 17.93
CA GLY A 147 14.55 16.75 17.43
C GLY A 147 14.39 17.02 15.94
N ASN A 148 14.88 18.20 15.52
CA ASN A 148 14.68 18.72 14.17
C ASN A 148 15.34 17.87 13.08
N ASP A 149 16.49 17.25 13.35
CA ASP A 149 17.21 16.45 12.34
C ASP A 149 16.43 15.19 11.95
N ILE A 150 15.85 14.50 12.94
CA ILE A 150 15.01 13.32 12.69
C ILE A 150 13.74 13.74 11.95
N PHE A 151 13.09 14.82 12.40
CA PHE A 151 11.92 15.38 11.73
C PHE A 151 12.18 15.70 10.25
N MET A 152 13.29 16.39 9.92
CA MET A 152 13.65 16.71 8.54
C MET A 152 13.87 15.45 7.68
N LYS A 153 14.50 14.40 8.25
CA LYS A 153 14.67 13.12 7.56
C LYS A 153 13.34 12.44 7.26
N ILE A 154 12.41 12.42 8.22
CA ILE A 154 11.05 11.89 8.03
C ILE A 154 10.31 12.69 6.94
N GLN A 155 10.37 14.03 6.98
CA GLN A 155 9.75 14.87 5.95
C GLN A 155 10.31 14.62 4.55
N LYS A 156 11.63 14.42 4.42
CA LYS A 156 12.26 14.09 3.14
C LYS A 156 11.71 12.78 2.57
N ILE A 157 11.62 11.73 3.39
CA ILE A 157 11.08 10.43 2.97
C ILE A 157 9.59 10.52 2.64
N TYR A 158 8.81 11.28 3.42
CA TYR A 158 7.39 11.54 3.12
C TYR A 158 7.23 12.19 1.75
N ASN A 159 7.95 13.29 1.49
CA ASN A 159 7.84 14.04 0.23
C ASN A 159 8.25 13.18 -0.96
N GLU A 160 9.41 12.50 -0.90
CA GLU A 160 9.88 11.61 -1.97
C GLU A 160 8.86 10.50 -2.26
N SER A 161 8.38 9.83 -1.21
CA SER A 161 7.49 8.67 -1.37
C SER A 161 6.16 9.06 -1.99
N ILE A 162 5.52 10.11 -1.47
CA ILE A 162 4.22 10.56 -1.99
C ILE A 162 4.34 11.19 -3.37
N PHE A 163 5.42 11.94 -3.63
CA PHE A 163 5.64 12.50 -4.96
C PHE A 163 5.80 11.41 -6.03
N PHE A 164 6.60 10.38 -5.75
CA PHE A 164 6.73 9.25 -6.67
C PHE A 164 5.43 8.46 -6.80
N THR A 165 4.66 8.28 -5.73
CA THR A 165 3.33 7.66 -5.84
C THR A 165 2.38 8.46 -6.73
N VAL A 166 2.39 9.79 -6.65
CA VAL A 166 1.59 10.65 -7.56
C VAL A 166 2.03 10.48 -9.01
N LEU A 167 3.35 10.46 -9.28
CA LEU A 167 3.86 10.24 -10.64
C LEU A 167 3.57 8.82 -11.15
N GLY A 168 3.66 7.81 -10.29
CA GLY A 168 3.27 6.43 -10.61
C GLY A 168 1.78 6.32 -10.94
N GLN A 169 0.92 6.98 -10.15
CA GLN A 169 -0.51 7.07 -10.44
C GLN A 169 -0.78 7.79 -11.76
N HIS A 170 0.00 8.82 -12.09
CA HIS A 170 -0.12 9.46 -13.40
C HIS A 170 0.18 8.49 -14.54
N ILE A 171 1.20 7.63 -14.41
CA ILE A 171 1.51 6.61 -15.42
C ILE A 171 0.39 5.57 -15.52
N ASP A 172 -0.21 5.19 -14.39
CA ASP A 172 -1.35 4.27 -14.29
C ASP A 172 -2.61 4.79 -14.98
N LEU A 173 -2.84 6.11 -14.93
CA LEU A 173 -3.94 6.79 -15.63
C LEU A 173 -3.59 7.15 -17.09
N SER A 174 -2.30 7.09 -17.45
CA SER A 174 -1.86 7.50 -18.77
C SER A 174 -2.23 6.47 -19.82
N TYR A 175 -2.97 6.88 -20.85
CA TYR A 175 -3.15 6.07 -22.04
C TYR A 175 -1.81 5.61 -22.62
N PHE A 176 -1.78 4.38 -23.09
CA PHE A 176 -0.61 3.77 -23.71
C PHE A 176 -1.02 3.08 -25.01
N ASP A 177 -0.05 3.01 -25.93
CA ASP A 177 -0.24 2.48 -27.26
C ASP A 177 0.14 0.99 -27.28
N LEU A 178 -0.86 0.13 -27.40
CA LEU A 178 -0.69 -1.33 -27.46
C LEU A 178 0.05 -1.80 -28.72
N SER A 179 0.26 -0.94 -29.73
CA SER A 179 1.11 -1.27 -30.87
C SER A 179 2.61 -1.22 -30.54
N LYS A 180 2.99 -0.57 -29.43
CA LYS A 180 4.39 -0.41 -28.97
C LYS A 180 4.72 -1.38 -27.83
N ILE A 181 4.51 -2.67 -28.09
CA ILE A 181 4.57 -3.75 -27.09
C ILE A 181 5.92 -3.84 -26.37
N ASP A 182 7.03 -3.57 -27.06
CA ASP A 182 8.39 -3.82 -26.55
C ASP A 182 8.72 -3.11 -25.22
N LYS A 183 8.00 -2.02 -24.90
CA LYS A 183 8.22 -1.25 -23.66
C LYS A 183 7.12 -1.44 -22.61
N ILE A 184 6.14 -2.32 -22.85
CA ILE A 184 4.99 -2.44 -21.95
C ILE A 184 5.37 -3.00 -20.58
N SER A 185 6.29 -3.96 -20.55
CA SER A 185 6.79 -4.57 -19.32
C SER A 185 7.61 -3.56 -18.51
N GLU A 186 8.55 -2.85 -19.15
CA GLU A 186 9.35 -1.79 -18.52
C GLU A 186 8.44 -0.69 -17.94
N ARG A 187 7.42 -0.27 -18.71
CA ARG A 187 6.44 0.72 -18.27
C ARG A 187 5.65 0.24 -17.06
N TYR A 188 5.17 -1.01 -17.07
CA TYR A 188 4.43 -1.59 -15.95
C TYR A 188 5.29 -1.62 -14.69
N PHE A 189 6.48 -2.22 -14.75
CA PHE A 189 7.32 -2.37 -13.55
C PHE A 189 7.82 -1.02 -13.01
N SER A 190 8.10 -0.04 -13.89
CA SER A 190 8.44 1.33 -13.46
C SER A 190 7.26 2.03 -12.78
N MET A 191 6.05 1.89 -13.35
CA MET A 191 4.82 2.41 -12.76
C MET A 191 4.59 1.81 -11.37
N VAL A 192 4.73 0.48 -11.22
CA VAL A 192 4.53 -0.22 -9.96
C VAL A 192 5.56 0.19 -8.90
N GLU A 193 6.83 0.33 -9.27
CA GLU A 193 7.85 0.85 -8.35
C GLU A 193 7.40 2.19 -7.75
N MET A 194 6.93 3.10 -8.61
CA MET A 194 6.53 4.45 -8.22
C MET A 194 5.19 4.47 -7.45
N LYS A 195 4.12 3.93 -8.04
CA LYS A 195 2.74 3.94 -7.51
C LYS A 195 2.67 3.15 -6.21
N THR A 196 3.32 1.99 -6.14
CA THR A 196 3.06 1.02 -5.06
C THR A 196 4.24 0.87 -4.12
N SER A 197 5.46 0.59 -4.62
CA SER A 197 6.59 0.24 -3.76
C SER A 197 7.01 1.38 -2.82
N ARG A 198 6.91 2.64 -3.28
CA ARG A 198 7.35 3.83 -2.54
C ARG A 198 6.59 4.05 -1.23
N TYR A 199 5.28 4.32 -1.29
CA TYR A 199 4.52 4.57 -0.07
C TYR A 199 4.19 3.27 0.71
N THR A 200 4.19 2.11 0.04
CA THR A 200 3.80 0.85 0.69
C THR A 200 4.91 0.24 1.53
N PHE A 201 6.15 0.24 1.05
CA PHE A 201 7.25 -0.44 1.72
C PHE A 201 8.42 0.50 2.02
N TYR A 202 8.84 1.31 1.06
CA TYR A 202 9.95 2.25 1.28
C TYR A 202 9.67 3.24 2.41
N MET A 203 8.53 3.94 2.36
CA MET A 203 8.17 4.94 3.38
C MET A 203 8.11 4.36 4.81
N PRO A 204 7.32 3.32 5.13
CA PRO A 204 7.23 2.82 6.50
C PRO A 204 8.53 2.20 7.01
N VAL A 205 9.30 1.50 6.17
CA VAL A 205 10.59 0.93 6.58
C VAL A 205 11.62 2.02 6.84
N PHE A 206 11.74 3.01 5.96
CA PHE A 206 12.71 4.10 6.16
C PHE A 206 12.31 5.02 7.32
N PHE A 207 11.01 5.27 7.55
CA PHE A 207 10.56 5.91 8.79
C PHE A 207 10.98 5.09 10.01
N GLY A 208 10.76 3.77 9.97
CA GLY A 208 11.13 2.86 11.04
C GLY A 208 12.63 2.92 11.37
N LEU A 209 13.48 2.82 10.34
CA LEU A 209 14.94 2.89 10.46
C LEU A 209 15.41 4.23 11.03
N ILE A 210 14.83 5.34 10.55
CA ILE A 210 15.16 6.69 11.06
C ILE A 210 14.85 6.80 12.56
N LEU A 211 13.69 6.30 13.00
CA LEU A 211 13.29 6.36 14.42
C LEU A 211 14.05 5.37 15.30
N SER A 212 14.49 4.24 14.74
CA SER A 212 15.32 3.27 15.47
C SER A 212 16.73 3.79 15.76
N GLU A 213 17.18 4.82 15.02
CA GLU A 213 18.52 5.41 15.08
C GLU A 213 19.67 4.40 14.83
N ILE A 214 19.36 3.20 14.34
CA ILE A 214 20.37 2.18 14.01
C ILE A 214 21.20 2.62 12.80
N GLN A 215 22.50 2.35 12.84
CA GLN A 215 23.41 2.68 11.75
C GLN A 215 23.41 1.54 10.73
N VAL A 216 22.99 1.84 9.51
CA VAL A 216 23.01 0.91 8.38
C VAL A 216 23.96 1.45 7.32
N SER A 217 24.88 0.61 6.83
CA SER A 217 25.83 1.02 5.80
C SER A 217 25.11 1.37 4.49
N SER A 218 25.72 2.22 3.66
CA SER A 218 25.15 2.62 2.35
C SER A 218 24.89 1.41 1.44
N THR A 219 25.78 0.42 1.44
CA THR A 219 25.60 -0.85 0.70
C THR A 219 24.37 -1.61 1.18
N GLN A 220 24.19 -1.73 2.51
CA GLN A 220 23.03 -2.41 3.09
C GLN A 220 21.73 -1.63 2.84
N LEU A 221 21.76 -0.29 2.85
CA LEU A 221 20.61 0.53 2.48
C LEU A 221 20.16 0.31 1.03
N ASN A 222 21.10 0.11 0.10
CA ASN A 222 20.75 -0.21 -1.28
C ASN A 222 20.13 -1.60 -1.42
N LEU A 223 20.67 -2.60 -0.72
CA LEU A 223 20.08 -3.95 -0.65
C LEU A 223 18.64 -3.89 -0.11
N ILE A 224 18.42 -3.16 0.98
CA ILE A 224 17.09 -2.95 1.56
C ILE A 224 16.14 -2.33 0.53
N LYS A 225 16.55 -1.27 -0.19
CA LYS A 225 15.72 -0.68 -1.24
C LYS A 225 15.33 -1.70 -2.31
N THR A 226 16.28 -2.52 -2.77
CA THR A 226 15.99 -3.59 -3.75
C THR A 226 14.94 -4.57 -3.23
N ILE A 227 15.04 -4.97 -1.95
CA ILE A 227 14.05 -5.86 -1.32
C ILE A 227 12.67 -5.18 -1.27
N LEU A 228 12.61 -3.91 -0.85
CA LEU A 228 11.35 -3.16 -0.72
C LEU A 228 10.68 -2.95 -2.08
N TYR A 229 11.45 -2.71 -3.14
CA TYR A 229 10.91 -2.57 -4.49
C TYR A 229 10.36 -3.88 -5.01
N LYS A 230 11.06 -5.00 -4.76
CA LYS A 230 10.54 -6.32 -5.13
C LYS A 230 9.30 -6.72 -4.33
N LEU A 231 9.22 -6.35 -3.05
CA LEU A 231 8.01 -6.53 -2.25
C LEU A 231 6.83 -5.72 -2.78
N GLY A 232 7.06 -4.46 -3.17
CA GLY A 232 6.03 -3.61 -3.77
C GLY A 232 5.54 -4.14 -5.11
N GLU A 233 6.46 -4.61 -5.95
CA GLU A 233 6.14 -5.32 -7.17
C GLU A 233 5.29 -6.56 -6.91
N PHE A 234 5.73 -7.42 -6.00
CA PHE A 234 5.02 -8.65 -5.63
C PHE A 234 3.59 -8.35 -5.14
N TYR A 235 3.42 -7.28 -4.36
CA TYR A 235 2.12 -6.84 -3.84
C TYR A 235 1.19 -6.34 -4.95
N GLN A 236 1.69 -5.52 -5.89
CA GLN A 236 0.87 -5.00 -6.99
C GLN A 236 0.53 -6.10 -7.99
N VAL A 237 1.49 -6.96 -8.36
CA VAL A 237 1.23 -8.09 -9.26
C VAL A 237 0.14 -9.00 -8.71
N HIS A 238 0.16 -9.25 -7.39
CA HIS A 238 -0.93 -9.99 -6.77
C HIS A 238 -2.27 -9.24 -6.82
N ASN A 239 -2.28 -7.93 -6.59
CA ASN A 239 -3.50 -7.11 -6.69
C ASN A 239 -4.12 -7.19 -8.08
N ASP A 240 -3.32 -7.02 -9.14
CA ASP A 240 -3.78 -7.09 -10.54
C ASP A 240 -4.34 -8.47 -10.91
N VAL A 241 -3.67 -9.54 -10.48
CA VAL A 241 -4.13 -10.91 -10.74
C VAL A 241 -5.42 -11.21 -9.96
N THR A 242 -5.57 -10.65 -8.76
CA THR A 242 -6.79 -10.79 -7.96
C THR A 242 -7.96 -10.08 -8.61
N ASP A 243 -7.75 -8.89 -9.20
CA ASP A 243 -8.79 -8.20 -9.97
C ASP A 243 -9.24 -9.08 -11.15
N TYR A 244 -8.28 -9.54 -11.95
CA TYR A 244 -8.55 -10.45 -13.07
C TYR A 244 -9.37 -11.69 -12.67
N LEU A 245 -9.02 -12.34 -11.57
CA LEU A 245 -9.60 -13.63 -11.18
C LEU A 245 -10.95 -13.53 -10.48
N PHE A 246 -11.19 -12.45 -9.74
CA PHE A 246 -12.29 -12.40 -8.77
C PHE A 246 -13.18 -11.16 -8.89
N ASN A 247 -12.85 -10.23 -9.80
CA ASN A 247 -13.72 -9.11 -10.11
C ASN A 247 -14.61 -9.44 -11.31
N ASP A 248 -15.87 -9.79 -11.01
CA ASP A 248 -16.92 -10.02 -12.01
C ASP A 248 -17.78 -8.77 -12.26
N SER A 249 -17.35 -7.59 -11.80
CA SER A 249 -18.06 -6.34 -12.08
C SER A 249 -17.96 -5.95 -13.56
N ASN A 250 -18.93 -5.17 -14.03
CA ASN A 250 -18.94 -4.64 -15.40
C ASN A 250 -17.84 -3.59 -15.67
N VAL A 251 -17.06 -3.19 -14.65
CA VAL A 251 -16.07 -2.09 -14.74
C VAL A 251 -14.78 -2.53 -14.04
N ASP A 252 -14.17 -3.62 -14.51
CA ASP A 252 -12.89 -4.16 -14.03
C ASP A 252 -11.66 -3.43 -14.62
N ASP A 253 -10.45 -3.84 -14.24
CA ASP A 253 -9.20 -3.19 -14.70
C ASP A 253 -9.03 -3.25 -16.23
N ILE A 254 -9.51 -4.31 -16.87
CA ILE A 254 -9.45 -4.47 -18.32
C ILE A 254 -10.35 -3.43 -18.99
N TYR A 255 -11.58 -3.26 -18.50
CA TYR A 255 -12.51 -2.26 -19.02
C TYR A 255 -11.97 -0.83 -18.86
N ARG A 256 -11.24 -0.58 -17.76
CA ARG A 256 -10.60 0.72 -17.46
C ARG A 256 -9.33 0.98 -18.26
N PHE A 257 -8.93 0.08 -19.16
CA PHE A 257 -7.68 0.16 -19.92
C PHE A 257 -6.44 0.25 -19.02
N LYS A 258 -6.45 -0.40 -17.86
CA LYS A 258 -5.32 -0.37 -16.91
C LYS A 258 -4.12 -1.17 -17.45
N LEU A 259 -2.92 -0.67 -17.19
CA LEU A 259 -1.69 -1.39 -17.44
C LEU A 259 -1.43 -2.38 -16.30
N THR A 260 -1.77 -3.65 -16.52
CA THR A 260 -1.73 -4.69 -15.47
C THR A 260 -0.67 -5.75 -15.73
N TRP A 261 -0.32 -6.52 -14.70
CA TRP A 261 0.58 -7.66 -14.85
C TRP A 261 0.05 -8.73 -15.83
N PRO A 262 -1.23 -9.16 -15.77
CA PRO A 262 -1.80 -10.05 -16.78
C PRO A 262 -1.60 -9.55 -18.20
N LEU A 263 -1.85 -8.26 -18.46
CA LEU A 263 -1.71 -7.67 -19.78
C LEU A 263 -0.27 -7.74 -20.29
N GLN A 264 0.68 -7.21 -19.53
CA GLN A 264 2.07 -7.16 -19.99
C GLN A 264 2.64 -8.57 -20.19
N LYS A 265 2.26 -9.53 -19.33
CA LYS A 265 2.75 -10.91 -19.45
C LYS A 265 2.12 -11.60 -20.66
N SER A 266 0.82 -11.41 -20.89
CA SER A 266 0.16 -11.93 -22.08
C SER A 266 0.78 -11.39 -23.36
N LEU A 267 1.09 -10.10 -23.44
CA LEU A 267 1.74 -9.52 -24.62
C LEU A 267 3.19 -9.99 -24.81
N GLU A 268 3.87 -10.44 -23.76
CA GLU A 268 5.19 -11.07 -23.86
C GLU A 268 5.10 -12.45 -24.54
N ILE A 269 4.11 -13.27 -24.16
CA ILE A 269 4.02 -14.69 -24.54
C ILE A 269 3.09 -14.97 -25.73
N ALA A 270 2.18 -14.07 -26.04
CA ALA A 270 1.19 -14.23 -27.11
C ALA A 270 1.81 -14.15 -28.51
N ASP A 271 1.23 -14.92 -29.43
CA ASP A 271 1.46 -14.76 -30.86
C ASP A 271 0.78 -13.49 -31.41
N VAL A 272 0.98 -13.23 -32.71
CA VAL A 272 0.47 -12.02 -33.37
C VAL A 272 -1.06 -11.96 -33.36
N GLU A 273 -1.74 -13.09 -33.58
CA GLU A 273 -3.21 -13.15 -33.63
C GLU A 273 -3.81 -12.86 -32.24
N MET A 274 -3.27 -13.49 -31.21
CA MET A 274 -3.70 -13.30 -29.83
C MET A 274 -3.42 -11.88 -29.33
N LYS A 275 -2.27 -11.29 -29.71
CA LYS A 275 -1.96 -9.87 -29.43
C LYS A 275 -2.99 -8.92 -30.04
N LEU A 276 -3.38 -9.14 -31.30
CA LEU A 276 -4.42 -8.36 -31.96
C LEU A 276 -5.75 -8.52 -31.23
N LYS A 277 -6.14 -9.77 -30.92
CA LYS A 277 -7.40 -10.05 -30.20
C LYS A 277 -7.45 -9.36 -28.84
N ILE A 278 -6.37 -9.41 -28.06
CA ILE A 278 -6.29 -8.69 -26.78
C ILE A 278 -6.42 -7.18 -27.04
N SER A 279 -5.66 -6.63 -27.98
CA SER A 279 -5.61 -5.18 -28.23
C SER A 279 -6.93 -4.59 -28.73
N GLU A 280 -7.67 -5.33 -29.56
CA GLU A 280 -8.96 -4.87 -30.11
C GLU A 280 -10.06 -4.80 -29.04
N ASN A 281 -9.98 -5.68 -28.04
CA ASN A 281 -10.98 -5.88 -26.99
C ASN A 281 -10.62 -5.21 -25.66
N TYR A 282 -9.36 -4.83 -25.44
CA TYR A 282 -8.94 -4.13 -24.22
C TYR A 282 -9.66 -2.78 -24.06
N GLY A 283 -10.20 -2.51 -22.88
CA GLY A 283 -11.06 -1.33 -22.64
C GLY A 283 -12.48 -1.43 -23.22
N LYS A 284 -12.90 -2.59 -23.74
CA LYS A 284 -14.23 -2.77 -24.36
C LYS A 284 -14.95 -4.04 -23.90
N ASN A 285 -14.26 -5.18 -23.93
CA ASN A 285 -14.84 -6.48 -23.61
C ASN A 285 -13.88 -7.32 -22.76
N SER A 286 -14.04 -7.20 -21.44
CA SER A 286 -13.20 -7.92 -20.49
C SER A 286 -13.35 -9.43 -20.59
N SER A 287 -14.54 -9.96 -20.92
CA SER A 287 -14.74 -11.41 -21.08
C SER A 287 -13.83 -12.00 -22.16
N ILE A 288 -13.75 -11.37 -23.33
CA ILE A 288 -12.90 -11.86 -24.43
C ILE A 288 -11.42 -11.81 -24.04
N VAL A 289 -10.98 -10.74 -23.37
CA VAL A 289 -9.60 -10.61 -22.91
C VAL A 289 -9.28 -11.64 -21.81
N LYS A 290 -10.21 -11.87 -20.88
CA LYS A 290 -10.10 -12.92 -19.85
C LYS A 290 -10.02 -14.31 -20.47
N ASP A 291 -10.77 -14.59 -21.54
CA ASP A 291 -10.66 -15.84 -22.29
C ASP A 291 -9.27 -16.00 -22.93
N CYS A 292 -8.70 -14.92 -23.48
CA CYS A 292 -7.31 -14.92 -23.96
C CYS A 292 -6.33 -15.21 -22.82
N TYR A 293 -6.51 -14.60 -21.65
CA TYR A 293 -5.67 -14.86 -20.46
C TYR A 293 -5.76 -16.32 -19.98
N ASN A 294 -6.95 -16.91 -20.06
CA ASN A 294 -7.18 -18.32 -19.75
C ASN A 294 -6.46 -19.25 -20.73
N ILE A 295 -6.57 -18.99 -22.04
CA ILE A 295 -5.86 -19.75 -23.09
C ILE A 295 -4.34 -19.66 -22.90
N LEU A 296 -3.84 -18.46 -22.59
CA LEU A 296 -2.43 -18.19 -22.32
C LEU A 296 -1.98 -18.65 -20.92
N LYS A 297 -2.88 -19.24 -20.12
CA LYS A 297 -2.58 -19.76 -18.77
C LYS A 297 -1.86 -18.74 -17.89
N VAL A 298 -2.31 -17.48 -17.90
CA VAL A 298 -1.69 -16.37 -17.14
C VAL A 298 -1.54 -16.71 -15.65
N ASN A 299 -2.47 -17.48 -15.08
CA ASN A 299 -2.39 -17.98 -13.70
C ASN A 299 -1.19 -18.90 -13.44
N GLU A 300 -0.84 -19.77 -14.40
CA GLU A 300 0.33 -20.66 -14.26
C GLU A 300 1.62 -19.85 -14.24
N HIS A 301 1.73 -18.85 -15.12
CA HIS A 301 2.84 -17.90 -15.12
C HIS A 301 2.90 -17.04 -13.85
N TYR A 302 1.75 -16.71 -13.27
CA TYR A 302 1.70 -15.98 -12.01
C TYR A 302 2.23 -16.83 -10.85
N LEU A 303 1.87 -18.12 -10.78
CA LEU A 303 2.41 -19.04 -9.77
C LEU A 303 3.93 -19.19 -9.91
N GLU A 304 4.44 -19.27 -11.13
CA GLU A 304 5.89 -19.27 -11.39
C GLU A 304 6.54 -17.96 -10.95
N TYR A 305 5.97 -16.81 -11.32
CA TYR A 305 6.43 -15.49 -10.89
C TYR A 305 6.51 -15.41 -9.36
N ARG A 306 5.46 -15.85 -8.64
CA ARG A 306 5.44 -15.83 -7.17
C ARG A 306 6.59 -16.62 -6.58
N ARG A 307 6.81 -17.86 -7.05
CA ARG A 307 7.90 -18.71 -6.57
C ARG A 307 9.25 -18.02 -6.79
N ASN A 308 9.50 -17.56 -8.00
CA ASN A 308 10.77 -16.93 -8.36
C ASN A 308 11.00 -15.61 -7.58
N ALA A 309 9.94 -14.81 -7.38
CA ALA A 309 10.00 -13.59 -6.60
C ALA A 309 10.32 -13.86 -5.13
N LEU A 310 9.68 -14.87 -4.52
CA LEU A 310 9.95 -15.27 -3.14
C LEU A 310 11.36 -15.84 -2.99
N ASP A 311 11.81 -16.69 -3.90
CA ASP A 311 13.17 -17.24 -3.88
C ASP A 311 14.22 -16.13 -3.99
N TYR A 312 13.98 -15.13 -4.84
CA TYR A 312 14.85 -13.97 -4.97
C TYR A 312 14.87 -13.12 -3.70
N LEU A 313 13.69 -12.82 -3.12
CA LEU A 313 13.58 -12.09 -1.86
C LEU A 313 14.29 -12.81 -0.71
N ILE A 314 14.12 -14.13 -0.58
CA ILE A 314 14.76 -14.94 0.45
C ILE A 314 16.29 -14.92 0.29
N LYS A 315 16.80 -14.98 -0.94
CA LYS A 315 18.24 -14.86 -1.21
C LYS A 315 18.77 -13.50 -0.78
N LEU A 316 18.13 -12.41 -1.19
CA LEU A 316 18.55 -11.06 -0.83
C LEU A 316 18.52 -10.81 0.69
N VAL A 317 17.52 -11.32 1.39
CA VAL A 317 17.41 -11.13 2.85
C VAL A 317 18.52 -11.84 3.62
N LYS A 318 19.07 -12.95 3.10
CA LYS A 318 20.24 -13.61 3.70
C LYS A 318 21.50 -12.74 3.67
N ASP A 319 21.58 -11.80 2.74
CA ASP A 319 22.72 -10.89 2.59
C ASP A 319 22.60 -9.63 3.49
N ILE A 320 21.52 -9.52 4.28
CA ILE A 320 21.38 -8.47 5.30
C ILE A 320 22.31 -8.78 6.47
N THR A 321 23.17 -7.82 6.83
CA THR A 321 24.20 -8.01 7.87
C THR A 321 23.66 -7.87 9.29
N ASP A 322 22.58 -7.12 9.49
CA ASP A 322 21.96 -6.96 10.81
C ASP A 322 20.93 -8.06 11.05
N ASP A 323 21.17 -8.92 12.05
CA ASP A 323 20.32 -10.08 12.35
C ASP A 323 18.88 -9.68 12.71
N GLY A 324 18.69 -8.55 13.39
CA GLY A 324 17.38 -8.04 13.76
C GLY A 324 16.59 -7.64 12.52
N LEU A 325 17.22 -6.84 11.66
CA LEU A 325 16.65 -6.38 10.41
C LEU A 325 16.39 -7.53 9.45
N GLN A 326 17.30 -8.51 9.38
CA GLN A 326 17.08 -9.74 8.62
C GLN A 326 15.81 -10.46 9.09
N LYS A 327 15.63 -10.67 10.40
CA LYS A 327 14.41 -11.29 10.95
C LYS A 327 13.16 -10.49 10.64
N VAL A 328 13.24 -9.16 10.69
CA VAL A 328 12.11 -8.28 10.30
C VAL A 328 11.74 -8.46 8.84
N PHE A 329 12.71 -8.52 7.92
CA PHE A 329 12.43 -8.75 6.51
C PHE A 329 11.90 -10.16 6.23
N ILE A 330 12.38 -11.19 6.94
CA ILE A 330 11.82 -12.54 6.85
C ILE A 330 10.36 -12.53 7.31
N HIS A 331 10.06 -11.90 8.46
CA HIS A 331 8.69 -11.76 8.95
C HIS A 331 7.82 -10.99 7.96
N LEU A 332 8.34 -9.91 7.36
CA LEU A 332 7.61 -9.11 6.38
C LEU A 332 7.29 -9.92 5.12
N ILE A 333 8.26 -10.65 4.58
CA ILE A 333 8.03 -11.57 3.47
C ILE A 333 6.99 -12.61 3.87
N HIS A 334 7.09 -13.20 5.07
CA HIS A 334 6.11 -14.17 5.54
C HIS A 334 4.71 -13.56 5.63
N GLN A 335 4.54 -12.38 6.21
CA GLN A 335 3.23 -11.73 6.35
C GLN A 335 2.60 -11.36 4.99
N ILE A 336 3.42 -11.02 4.00
CA ILE A 336 2.97 -10.68 2.64
C ILE A 336 2.76 -11.93 1.78
N SER A 337 3.50 -13.01 2.04
CA SER A 337 3.44 -14.27 1.28
C SER A 337 2.49 -15.29 1.88
N GLU A 338 2.23 -15.22 3.20
CA GLU A 338 1.17 -15.89 3.92
C GLU A 338 -0.10 -15.70 3.12
N PRO A 339 -0.96 -16.72 3.09
CA PRO A 339 -1.92 -16.83 2.03
C PRO A 339 -2.77 -15.55 2.00
N ILE A 340 -2.51 -14.74 0.99
CA ILE A 340 -3.51 -13.83 0.43
C ILE A 340 -4.73 -14.64 -0.10
N THR A 341 -4.68 -15.95 0.09
CA THR A 341 -5.72 -16.98 0.01
C THR A 341 -6.78 -16.92 1.13
N ASN A 342 -6.58 -16.19 2.23
CA ASN A 342 -7.55 -16.13 3.35
C ASN A 342 -8.65 -15.06 3.23
N SER A 343 -8.90 -14.51 2.04
CA SER A 343 -10.09 -13.67 1.78
C SER A 343 -11.09 -14.23 0.77
N GLN A 344 -10.84 -15.40 0.15
CA GLN A 344 -11.75 -15.92 -0.89
C GLN A 344 -12.10 -17.42 -0.78
N LEU A 345 -11.39 -18.23 0.00
CA LEU A 345 -11.81 -19.63 0.21
C LEU A 345 -13.04 -19.81 1.11
N ASN A 346 -13.51 -18.76 1.80
CA ASN A 346 -14.75 -18.80 2.57
C ASN A 346 -16.01 -18.46 1.74
N ALA A 347 -15.85 -18.09 0.46
CA ALA A 347 -17.00 -17.88 -0.44
C ALA A 347 -17.63 -19.20 -0.92
N ASP A 348 -16.88 -20.30 -0.95
CA ASP A 348 -17.37 -21.62 -1.40
C ASP A 348 -18.09 -22.44 -0.33
N SER A 349 -18.25 -21.89 0.89
CA SER A 349 -19.04 -22.53 1.96
C SER A 349 -20.49 -22.03 2.07
N LYS A 350 -20.92 -21.10 1.21
CA LYS A 350 -22.28 -20.54 1.22
C LYS A 350 -23.20 -20.99 0.09
N ASN A 351 -22.74 -21.86 -0.82
CA ASN A 351 -23.59 -22.43 -1.89
C ASN A 351 -23.81 -23.95 -1.74
N SER A 352 -23.66 -24.49 -0.53
CA SER A 352 -24.16 -25.82 -0.18
C SER A 352 -25.14 -25.73 0.99
N LEU A 353 -26.35 -25.25 0.69
CA LEU A 353 -27.64 -25.67 1.25
C LEU A 353 -28.79 -25.05 0.46
#